data_AF-A0A2U1JD06-F1
#
_entry.id   AF-A0A2U1JD06-F1
#
_cell.length_a   1.000
_cell.length_b   1.000
_cell.length_c   1.000
_cell.angle_alpha   90.00
_cell.angle_beta   90.00
_cell.angle_gamma   90.00
#
_symmetry.space_group_name_H-M   'P 1'
#
loop_
_entity.id
_entity.type
_entity.pdbx_description
1 polymer ?
#
loop_
_entity_poly.entity_id
_entity_poly.type
_entity_poly.pdbx_seq_one_letter_code
_entity_poly.pdbx_strand_id
1 'polypeptide(L)'
;MKSFTLILAFSLSSVFAIQEFEVYPFKHCVGPPDTFTPRPNECTELEEFKSARFGNIGKIKIYTESGCSGESYLIDLSKTVNHTCITTDIDQTYNSVKYVR
;
A
#
# COMPACT_ATOMS: atom_id res chain seq x y z
N MET A 1 54.06 10.41 -25.56
CA MET A 1 52.78 11.04 -25.16
C MET A 1 52.09 10.12 -24.17
N LYS A 2 51.82 10.58 -22.94
CA LYS A 2 51.17 9.77 -21.88
C LYS A 2 49.66 9.94 -22.01
N SER A 3 48.96 8.86 -22.34
CA SER A 3 47.49 8.83 -22.44
C SER A 3 46.91 8.63 -21.05
N PHE A 4 46.14 9.61 -20.56
CA PHE A 4 45.39 9.50 -19.31
C PHE A 4 43.99 8.99 -19.67
N THR A 5 43.73 7.72 -19.38
CA THR A 5 42.41 7.12 -19.54
C THR A 5 41.52 7.60 -18.40
N LEU A 6 40.54 8.44 -18.72
CA LEU A 6 39.54 8.93 -17.78
C LEU A 6 38.46 7.86 -17.60
N ILE A 7 38.42 7.19 -16.45
CA ILE A 7 37.38 6.21 -16.12
C ILE A 7 36.14 6.98 -15.64
N LEU A 8 35.13 7.08 -16.50
CA LEU A 8 33.82 7.62 -16.15
C LEU A 8 33.09 6.58 -15.26
N ALA A 9 33.14 6.76 -13.93
CA ALA A 9 32.36 5.96 -13.01
C ALA A 9 30.89 6.39 -13.10
N PHE A 10 30.08 5.62 -13.83
CA PHE A 10 28.62 5.75 -13.81
C PHE A 10 28.09 5.25 -12.47
N SER A 11 27.91 6.17 -11.51
CA SER A 11 27.15 5.90 -10.30
C SER A 11 25.67 5.77 -10.67
N LEU A 12 25.18 4.55 -10.82
CA LEU A 12 23.75 4.27 -10.85
C LEU A 12 23.18 4.55 -9.45
N SER A 13 22.65 5.75 -9.25
CA SER A 13 21.78 6.05 -8.11
C SER A 13 20.49 5.23 -8.29
N SER A 14 20.41 4.08 -7.62
CA SER A 14 19.19 3.27 -7.57
C SER A 14 18.10 4.05 -6.84
N VAL A 15 17.12 4.57 -7.60
CA VAL A 15 15.90 5.15 -7.06
C VAL A 15 15.04 3.99 -6.54
N PHE A 16 14.92 3.85 -5.23
CA PHE A 16 13.93 2.95 -4.64
C PHE A 16 12.54 3.55 -4.90
N ALA A 17 11.76 2.94 -5.79
CA ALA A 17 10.36 3.31 -5.98
C ALA A 17 9.61 3.02 -4.67
N ILE A 18 9.09 4.07 -4.03
CA ILE A 18 8.19 3.93 -2.88
C ILE A 18 6.85 3.49 -3.45
N GLN A 19 6.35 2.33 -3.00
CA GLN A 19 5.05 1.85 -3.41
C GLN A 19 4.00 2.48 -2.50
N GLU A 20 3.17 3.36 -3.05
CA GLU A 20 2.03 3.97 -2.35
C GLU A 20 0.78 3.11 -2.52
N PHE A 21 -0.04 3.07 -1.47
CA PHE A 21 -1.33 2.39 -1.43
C PHE A 21 -2.44 3.43 -1.45
N GLU A 22 -3.58 3.07 -2.05
CA GLU A 22 -4.74 3.95 -2.20
C GLU A 22 -5.95 3.34 -1.52
N VAL A 23 -6.73 4.15 -0.80
CA VAL A 23 -8.03 3.77 -0.25
C VAL A 23 -9.12 4.70 -0.74
N TYR A 24 -10.35 4.19 -0.83
CA TYR A 24 -11.47 4.87 -1.47
C TYR A 24 -12.72 4.84 -0.58
N PRO A 25 -13.49 5.94 -0.49
CA PRO A 25 -14.65 6.03 0.39
C PRO A 25 -15.83 5.15 -0.08
N PHE A 26 -15.88 4.81 -1.37
CA PHE A 26 -16.93 3.97 -1.95
C PHE A 26 -16.38 2.62 -2.42
N LYS A 27 -17.28 1.67 -2.63
CA LYS A 27 -16.96 0.35 -3.20
C LYS A 27 -16.39 0.48 -4.61
N HIS A 28 -15.66 -0.52 -5.07
CA HIS A 28 -15.10 -0.59 -6.43
C HIS A 28 -14.15 0.57 -6.81
N CYS A 29 -13.48 1.16 -5.81
CA CYS A 29 -12.48 2.22 -5.95
C CYS A 29 -13.05 3.46 -6.63
N VAL A 30 -14.21 3.88 -6.16
CA VAL A 30 -14.91 5.08 -6.61
C VAL A 30 -14.72 6.20 -5.59
N GLY A 31 -14.61 7.43 -6.09
CA GLY A 31 -14.38 8.63 -5.29
C GLY A 31 -12.92 9.08 -5.27
N PRO A 32 -12.63 10.23 -4.64
CA PRO A 32 -11.26 10.69 -4.45
C PRO A 32 -10.53 9.73 -3.50
N PRO A 33 -9.35 9.21 -3.87
CA PRO A 33 -8.59 8.34 -2.99
C PRO A 33 -7.83 9.12 -1.92
N ASP A 34 -7.61 8.48 -0.78
CA ASP A 34 -6.53 8.82 0.14
C ASP A 34 -5.36 7.86 -0.08
N THR A 35 -4.13 8.34 0.11
CA THR A 35 -2.91 7.62 -0.22
C THR A 35 -1.97 7.52 0.96
N PHE A 36 -1.36 6.35 1.17
CA PHE A 36 -0.41 6.16 2.24
C PHE A 36 0.75 5.25 1.82
N THR A 37 1.91 5.45 2.44
CA THR A 37 3.05 4.54 2.29
C THR A 37 2.99 3.46 3.37
N PRO A 38 2.89 2.17 3.01
CA PRO A 38 2.84 1.09 3.99
C PRO A 38 4.17 0.95 4.71
N ARG A 39 4.13 0.90 6.04
CA ARG A 39 5.29 0.64 6.88
C ARG A 39 5.10 -0.67 7.65
N PRO A 40 6.07 -1.61 7.61
CA PRO A 40 5.93 -2.90 8.26
C PRO A 40 5.61 -2.78 9.75
N ASN A 41 4.55 -3.46 10.18
CA ASN A 41 4.04 -3.49 11.55
C ASN A 41 3.56 -2.15 12.12
N GLU A 42 3.48 -1.10 11.31
CA GLU A 42 2.89 0.19 11.67
C GLU A 42 1.37 0.15 11.47
N CYS A 43 0.64 0.77 12.38
CA CYS A 43 -0.77 1.05 12.18
C CYS A 43 -0.92 2.42 11.53
N THR A 44 -1.60 2.47 10.40
CA THR A 44 -1.91 3.69 9.68
C THR A 44 -3.38 4.01 9.88
N GLU A 45 -3.65 5.18 10.45
CA GLU A 45 -5.00 5.75 10.50
C GLU A 45 -5.36 6.31 9.13
N LEU A 46 -6.61 6.10 8.72
CA LEU A 46 -7.15 6.54 7.44
C LEU A 46 -8.53 7.17 7.66
N GLU A 47 -8.96 8.00 6.72
CA GLU A 47 -10.38 8.31 6.62
C GLU A 47 -11.18 7.03 6.30
N GLU A 48 -12.47 7.03 6.66
CA GLU A 48 -13.33 5.87 6.45
C GLU A 48 -13.33 5.43 4.99
N PHE A 49 -12.96 4.17 4.73
CA PHE A 49 -12.86 3.63 3.39
C PHE A 49 -13.63 2.31 3.24
N LYS A 50 -14.05 2.02 2.00
CA LYS A 50 -14.81 0.80 1.62
C LYS A 50 -14.09 -0.07 0.58
N SER A 51 -13.10 0.47 -0.11
CA SER A 51 -12.28 -0.30 -1.05
C SER A 51 -10.87 0.29 -1.15
N ALA A 52 -9.94 -0.49 -1.70
CA ALA A 52 -8.54 -0.09 -1.75
C ALA A 52 -7.80 -0.71 -2.94
N ARG A 53 -6.73 -0.02 -3.39
CA ARG A 53 -5.71 -0.57 -4.29
C ARG A 53 -4.40 -0.64 -3.53
N PHE A 54 -3.97 -1.86 -3.28
CA PHE A 54 -2.70 -2.12 -2.62
C PHE A 54 -1.64 -2.54 -3.63
N GLY A 55 -0.41 -2.65 -3.11
CA GLY A 55 0.68 -3.33 -3.78
C GLY A 55 0.41 -4.82 -3.98
N ASN A 56 1.43 -5.51 -4.49
CA ASN A 56 1.38 -6.94 -4.83
C ASN A 56 2.22 -7.82 -3.90
N ILE A 57 2.79 -7.25 -2.83
CA ILE A 57 3.72 -7.95 -1.94
C ILE A 57 3.28 -7.78 -0.48
N GLY A 58 3.31 -8.88 0.28
CA GLY A 58 3.02 -8.89 1.71
C GLY A 58 1.54 -9.14 2.02
N LYS A 59 1.15 -8.81 3.25
CA LYS A 59 -0.22 -8.94 3.74
C LYS A 59 -0.66 -7.63 4.40
N ILE A 60 -1.95 -7.39 4.39
CA ILE A 60 -2.54 -6.24 5.06
C ILE A 60 -3.66 -6.72 5.97
N LYS A 61 -3.73 -6.17 7.18
CA LYS A 61 -4.94 -6.21 7.98
C LYS A 61 -5.64 -4.86 7.90
N ILE A 62 -6.90 -4.88 7.51
CA ILE A 62 -7.79 -3.71 7.58
C ILE A 62 -8.68 -3.85 8.81
N TYR A 63 -8.98 -2.74 9.47
CA TYR A 63 -9.67 -2.70 10.76
C TYR A 63 -10.85 -1.74 10.71
N THR A 64 -11.93 -2.10 11.39
CA THR A 64 -13.17 -1.30 11.44
C THR A 64 -13.06 -0.06 12.31
N GLU A 65 -12.13 -0.08 13.26
CA GLU A 65 -11.90 1.00 14.22
C GLU A 65 -10.51 1.62 14.02
N SER A 66 -10.28 2.76 14.65
CA SER A 66 -8.96 3.40 14.71
C SER A 66 -7.98 2.60 15.58
N GLY A 67 -6.69 2.86 15.44
CA GLY A 67 -5.65 2.24 16.23
C GLY A 67 -5.44 0.74 15.95
N CYS A 68 -5.86 0.26 14.77
CA CYS A 68 -5.80 -1.16 14.39
C CYS A 68 -6.47 -2.07 15.41
N SER A 69 -7.66 -1.67 15.83
CA SER A 69 -8.51 -2.35 16.82
C SER A 69 -9.85 -2.78 16.21
N GLY A 70 -10.71 -3.41 17.01
CA GLY A 70 -12.00 -3.93 16.53
C GLY A 70 -11.87 -5.16 15.61
N GLU A 71 -12.87 -5.34 14.75
CA GLU A 71 -12.87 -6.43 13.76
C GLU A 71 -11.80 -6.18 12.69
N SER A 72 -11.17 -7.25 12.22
CA SER A 72 -10.12 -7.15 11.21
C SER A 72 -10.19 -8.23 10.15
N TYR A 73 -9.77 -7.87 8.94
CA TYR A 73 -9.70 -8.77 7.81
C TYR A 73 -8.28 -8.79 7.26
N LEU A 74 -7.73 -10.00 7.14
CA LEU A 74 -6.40 -10.21 6.58
C LEU A 74 -6.52 -10.43 5.07
N ILE A 75 -5.87 -9.56 4.31
CA ILE A 75 -5.77 -9.62 2.85
C ILE A 75 -4.34 -10.05 2.49
N ASP A 76 -4.23 -11.10 1.70
CA ASP A 76 -2.96 -11.57 1.15
C ASP A 76 -2.74 -10.96 -0.24
N LEU A 77 -1.81 -9.99 -0.33
CA LEU A 77 -1.59 -9.22 -1.56
C LEU A 77 -0.97 -10.05 -2.67
N SER A 78 -0.33 -11.18 -2.33
CA SER A 78 0.20 -12.11 -3.34
C SER A 78 -0.92 -12.82 -4.12
N LYS A 79 -2.13 -12.85 -3.57
CA LYS A 79 -3.31 -13.48 -4.17
C LYS A 79 -4.19 -12.49 -4.93
N THR A 80 -3.91 -11.20 -4.82
CA THR A 80 -4.64 -10.16 -5.55
C THR A 80 -4.03 -9.98 -6.92
N VAL A 81 -4.83 -10.18 -7.98
CA VAL A 81 -4.35 -10.13 -9.36
C VAL A 81 -4.08 -8.66 -9.74
N ASN A 82 -2.81 -8.26 -9.92
CA ASN A 82 -2.37 -6.97 -10.49
C ASN A 82 -3.16 -5.72 -10.05
N HIS A 83 -2.95 -5.24 -8.82
CA HIS A 83 -3.47 -3.93 -8.34
C HIS A 83 -4.99 -3.74 -8.54
N THR A 84 -5.74 -4.83 -8.73
CA THR A 84 -7.18 -4.76 -8.87
C THR A 84 -7.76 -4.20 -7.59
N CYS A 85 -8.75 -3.34 -7.75
CA CYS A 85 -9.52 -2.80 -6.65
C CYS A 85 -10.03 -3.91 -5.74
N ILE A 86 -9.57 -3.92 -4.50
CA ILE A 86 -10.08 -4.82 -3.48
C ILE A 86 -11.31 -4.16 -2.89
N THR A 87 -12.45 -4.77 -3.15
CA THR A 87 -13.70 -4.43 -2.47
C THR A 87 -13.96 -5.57 -1.49
N THR A 88 -14.26 -5.26 -0.23
CA THR A 88 -14.78 -6.31 0.66
C THR A 88 -16.25 -6.55 0.30
N ASP A 89 -16.68 -7.80 0.29
CA ASP A 89 -18.07 -8.15 -0.03
C ASP A 89 -19.06 -7.63 1.01
N ILE A 90 -18.54 -7.25 2.18
CA ILE A 90 -19.28 -6.76 3.34
C ILE A 90 -19.47 -5.24 3.15
N ASP A 91 -20.69 -4.73 3.34
CA ASP A 91 -20.94 -3.28 3.36
C ASP A 91 -20.47 -2.65 4.67
N GLN A 92 -19.18 -2.77 4.95
CA GLN A 92 -18.50 -2.30 6.13
C GLN A 92 -17.48 -1.21 5.75
N THR A 93 -17.28 -0.26 6.64
CA THR A 93 -16.23 0.76 6.55
C THR A 93 -15.04 0.38 7.42
N TYR A 94 -13.86 0.84 7.02
CA TYR A 94 -12.61 0.62 7.71
C TYR A 94 -11.90 1.94 7.96
N ASN A 95 -11.20 2.05 9.09
CA ASN A 95 -10.62 3.30 9.57
C ASN A 95 -9.11 3.19 9.81
N SER A 96 -8.56 1.98 9.86
CA SER A 96 -7.12 1.81 10.01
C SER A 96 -6.60 0.54 9.34
N VAL A 97 -5.30 0.54 9.07
CA VAL A 97 -4.63 -0.50 8.30
C VAL A 97 -3.28 -0.84 8.93
N LYS A 98 -2.96 -2.13 9.01
CA LYS A 98 -1.63 -2.62 9.40
C LYS A 98 -1.01 -3.44 8.29
N TYR A 99 0.15 -3.00 7.79
CA TYR A 99 0.94 -3.77 6.85
C TYR A 99 1.75 -4.84 7.60
N VAL A 100 1.52 -6.10 7.25
CA VAL A 100 2.19 -7.27 7.83
C VAL A 100 3.02 -7.91 6.72
N ARG A 101 4.34 -7.71 6.79
CA ARG A 101 5.27 -8.23 5.79
C ARG A 101 5.32 -9.76 5.80
#